data_AF-A0A6C0BFZ7-F1
#
_entry.id   AF-A0A6C0BFZ7-F1
#
_cell.length_a   1.000
_cell.length_b   1.000
_cell.length_c   1.000
_cell.angle_alpha   90.00
_cell.angle_beta   90.00
_cell.angle_gamma   90.00
#
_symmetry.space_group_name_H-M   'P 1'
#
loop_
_entity.id
_entity.type
_entity.pdbx_description
1 polymer ?
#
loop_
_entity_poly.entity_id
_entity_poly.type
_entity_poly.pdbx_seq_one_letter_code
_entity_poly.pdbx_strand_id
1 'polypeptide(L)'
;MQKVVNQHLQERIKILSDKLDWKCLSWNPSITWEIIKDNLDKPWDWRGLSANPNITWDIVKDNPDKPWSWYNLSYNPNITWDIVKDNLDKQWDWSGLSKNPNITRNIVKHNPDKPWNWYSISYNPNITWDIIKKNLDKPWDWSWLSIHPNITWDIIKKNLDKPWDWYRLSANPNITWNVLKDNPDKPWSWYAISYNPNITWDIVKNNPDKPWSWYAISYNPNITWDIVKNNPDKPWSWYVLSVNPNITWEIVKINLDKPWNWRGLSYNPNITWDIVKDNLDKPWNWSGLSTNINITWKIVKDNLDKPWDWSVLSKNLNILLFIDDLCNFIKDYHSALVIQRIWRHVISNPEYMICKRRLLYEYNSMNNKI
;
A
#
# COMPACT_ATOMS: atom_id res chain seq x y z
N MET A 1 -2.14 22.10 8.46
CA MET A 1 -2.32 20.98 7.50
C MET A 1 -3.12 19.84 8.15
N GLN A 2 -2.58 19.13 9.15
CA GLN A 2 -3.27 17.99 9.81
C GLN A 2 -4.71 18.29 10.27
N LYS A 3 -4.94 19.45 10.91
CA LYS A 3 -6.28 19.87 11.36
C LYS A 3 -7.31 19.90 10.24
N VAL A 4 -6.92 20.34 9.04
CA VAL A 4 -7.85 20.46 7.92
C VAL A 4 -8.08 19.11 7.22
N VAL A 5 -7.03 18.28 7.13
CA VAL A 5 -7.16 16.88 6.70
C VAL A 5 -8.15 16.14 7.60
N ASN A 6 -8.03 16.29 8.92
CA ASN A 6 -8.97 15.72 9.88
C ASN A 6 -10.41 16.24 9.70
N GLN A 7 -10.59 17.56 9.50
CA GLN A 7 -11.91 18.13 9.27
C GLN A 7 -12.57 17.53 8.02
N HIS A 8 -11.82 17.40 6.93
CA HIS A 8 -12.31 16.82 5.68
C HIS A 8 -12.67 15.35 5.83
N LEU A 9 -11.84 14.58 6.52
CA LEU A 9 -12.13 13.19 6.88
C LEU A 9 -13.45 13.06 7.66
N GLN A 10 -13.64 13.92 8.67
CA GLN A 10 -14.86 13.95 9.48
C GLN A 10 -16.09 14.25 8.63
N GLU A 11 -16.01 15.19 7.70
CA GLU A 11 -17.11 15.51 6.78
C GLU A 11 -17.51 14.31 5.92
N ARG A 12 -16.53 13.58 5.37
CA ARG A 12 -16.78 12.35 4.59
C ARG A 12 -17.40 11.25 5.43
N ILE A 13 -16.85 10.98 6.60
CA ILE A 13 -17.36 9.98 7.55
C ILE A 13 -18.79 10.31 7.94
N LYS A 14 -19.08 11.59 8.22
CA LYS A 14 -20.44 12.03 8.55
C LYS A 14 -21.43 11.73 7.43
N ILE A 15 -21.06 12.02 6.17
CA ILE A 15 -21.92 11.77 5.00
C ILE A 15 -22.18 10.27 4.79
N LEU A 16 -21.22 9.39 5.08
CA LEU A 16 -21.36 7.94 4.91
C LEU A 16 -21.66 7.17 6.21
N SER A 17 -21.99 7.86 7.29
CA SER A 17 -21.98 7.27 8.64
C SER A 17 -22.90 6.06 8.80
N ASP A 18 -24.00 6.01 8.04
CA ASP A 18 -24.98 4.92 7.99
C ASP A 18 -24.53 3.73 7.14
N LYS A 19 -23.51 3.91 6.29
CA LYS A 19 -23.05 2.90 5.32
C LYS A 19 -21.69 2.31 5.69
N LEU A 20 -20.82 3.08 6.33
CA LEU A 20 -19.49 2.62 6.71
C LEU A 20 -19.54 1.44 7.68
N ASP A 21 -18.72 0.44 7.42
CA ASP A 21 -18.42 -0.61 8.37
C ASP A 21 -17.31 -0.12 9.29
N TRP A 22 -17.66 0.29 10.51
CA TRP A 22 -16.74 0.85 11.50
C TRP A 22 -15.62 -0.11 11.94
N LYS A 23 -15.88 -1.43 11.94
CA LYS A 23 -14.85 -2.41 12.26
C LYS A 23 -13.83 -2.48 11.13
N CYS A 24 -14.30 -2.45 9.89
CA CYS A 24 -13.43 -2.36 8.72
C CYS A 24 -12.70 -1.01 8.64
N LEU A 25 -13.37 0.08 9.00
CA LEU A 25 -12.83 1.43 9.05
C LEU A 25 -11.63 1.53 10.01
N SER A 26 -11.63 0.78 11.12
CA SER A 26 -10.47 0.69 12.04
C SER A 26 -9.16 0.31 11.35
N TRP A 27 -9.23 -0.40 10.23
CA TRP A 27 -8.07 -0.86 9.45
C TRP A 27 -7.69 0.13 8.34
N ASN A 28 -8.42 1.23 8.17
CA ASN A 28 -8.08 2.25 7.20
C ASN A 28 -6.92 3.13 7.71
N PRO A 29 -5.79 3.20 6.99
CA PRO A 29 -4.60 3.94 7.43
C PRO A 29 -4.79 5.46 7.46
N SER A 30 -5.93 5.98 7.01
CA SER A 30 -6.31 7.41 7.10
C SER A 30 -6.89 7.80 8.46
N ILE A 31 -7.35 6.84 9.26
CA ILE A 31 -8.07 7.14 10.50
C ILE A 31 -7.10 7.70 11.54
N THR A 32 -7.47 8.82 12.14
CA THR A 32 -6.67 9.52 13.16
C THR A 32 -7.31 9.43 14.53
N TRP A 33 -6.54 9.76 15.56
CA TRP A 33 -7.04 9.79 16.93
C TRP A 33 -8.18 10.78 17.13
N GLU A 34 -8.16 11.93 16.44
CA GLU A 34 -9.28 12.89 16.46
C GLU A 34 -10.58 12.25 15.97
N ILE A 35 -10.52 11.46 14.90
CA ILE A 35 -11.70 10.77 14.35
C ILE A 35 -12.26 9.77 15.34
N ILE A 36 -11.38 9.03 16.01
CA ILE A 36 -11.78 8.05 17.02
C ILE A 36 -12.43 8.74 18.22
N LYS A 37 -11.84 9.85 18.70
CA LYS A 37 -12.39 10.63 19.83
C LYS A 37 -13.78 11.19 19.56
N ASP A 38 -14.01 11.69 18.35
CA ASP A 38 -15.30 12.28 17.99
C ASP A 38 -16.39 11.21 17.74
N ASN A 39 -16.01 9.93 17.66
CA ASN A 39 -16.89 8.80 17.35
C ASN A 39 -16.66 7.61 18.31
N LEU A 40 -16.46 7.88 19.60
CA LEU A 40 -16.14 6.84 20.60
C LEU A 40 -17.27 5.83 20.83
N ASP A 41 -18.51 6.18 20.49
CA ASP A 41 -19.69 5.32 20.57
C ASP A 41 -19.71 4.22 19.49
N LYS A 42 -18.84 4.32 18.47
CA LYS A 42 -18.82 3.40 17.33
C LYS A 42 -18.03 2.12 17.64
N PRO A 43 -18.39 1.00 17.00
CA PRO A 43 -17.79 -0.30 17.29
C PRO A 43 -16.43 -0.47 16.61
N TRP A 44 -15.43 0.27 17.07
CA TRP A 44 -14.06 0.18 16.57
C TRP A 44 -13.40 -1.17 16.89
N ASP A 45 -12.71 -1.76 15.92
CA ASP A 45 -11.75 -2.85 16.14
C ASP A 45 -10.39 -2.28 16.57
N TRP A 46 -10.12 -2.34 17.87
CA TRP A 46 -8.88 -1.83 18.46
C TRP A 46 -7.62 -2.55 18.00
N ARG A 47 -7.73 -3.74 17.41
CA ARG A 47 -6.58 -4.40 16.76
C ARG A 47 -6.11 -3.62 15.54
N GLY A 48 -7.06 -3.21 14.68
CA GLY A 48 -6.77 -2.38 13.52
C GLY A 48 -6.22 -1.01 13.92
N LEU A 49 -6.84 -0.38 14.93
CA LEU A 49 -6.37 0.91 15.45
C LEU A 49 -4.95 0.81 16.04
N SER A 50 -4.65 -0.26 16.77
CA SER A 50 -3.33 -0.47 17.37
C SER A 50 -2.22 -0.59 16.32
N ALA A 51 -2.51 -1.17 15.15
CA ALA A 51 -1.55 -1.27 14.04
C ALA A 51 -1.49 0.00 13.16
N ASN A 52 -2.35 0.99 13.41
CA ASN A 52 -2.57 2.09 12.49
C ASN A 52 -1.41 3.12 12.53
N PRO A 53 -0.87 3.56 11.38
CA PRO A 53 0.24 4.50 11.32
C PRO A 53 -0.05 5.90 11.89
N ASN A 54 -1.32 6.30 12.03
CA ASN A 54 -1.68 7.58 12.66
C ASN A 54 -1.90 7.46 14.18
N ILE A 55 -1.78 6.25 14.75
CA ILE A 55 -1.75 6.04 16.19
C ILE A 55 -0.29 6.01 16.61
N THR A 56 0.16 7.13 17.18
CA THR A 56 1.50 7.29 17.73
C THR A 56 1.61 6.69 19.12
N TRP A 57 2.84 6.48 19.58
CA TRP A 57 3.08 6.02 20.94
C TRP A 57 2.55 7.00 22.00
N ASP A 58 2.65 8.31 21.77
CA ASP A 58 2.10 9.32 22.69
C ASP A 58 0.58 9.16 22.86
N ILE A 59 -0.14 8.88 21.77
CA ILE A 59 -1.59 8.60 21.84
C ILE A 59 -1.87 7.36 22.70
N VAL A 60 -1.09 6.29 22.54
CA VAL A 60 -1.24 5.08 23.35
C VAL A 60 -0.96 5.36 24.83
N LYS A 61 0.12 6.11 25.11
CA LYS A 61 0.56 6.47 26.46
C LYS A 61 -0.45 7.39 27.17
N ASP A 62 -1.00 8.36 26.45
CA ASP A 62 -1.94 9.35 27.00
C ASP A 62 -3.36 8.78 27.19
N ASN A 63 -3.66 7.62 26.57
CA ASN A 63 -4.97 6.99 26.62
C ASN A 63 -4.86 5.50 27.04
N PRO A 64 -4.34 5.21 28.25
CA PRO A 64 -4.03 3.84 28.68
C PRO A 64 -5.29 3.03 29.01
N ASP A 65 -6.44 3.67 29.20
CA ASP A 65 -7.73 3.04 29.47
C ASP A 65 -8.34 2.36 28.23
N LYS A 66 -7.82 2.66 27.04
CA LYS A 66 -8.30 2.07 25.80
C LYS A 66 -7.75 0.65 25.60
N PRO A 67 -8.52 -0.26 24.97
CA PRO A 67 -8.14 -1.65 24.83
C PRO A 67 -7.13 -1.85 23.69
N TRP A 68 -5.97 -1.20 23.80
CA TRP A 68 -4.86 -1.36 22.87
C TRP A 68 -4.38 -2.81 22.83
N SER A 69 -4.20 -3.31 21.61
CA SER A 69 -3.67 -4.65 21.38
C SER A 69 -2.16 -4.59 21.24
N TRP A 70 -1.42 -5.01 22.27
CA TRP A 70 0.06 -5.08 22.26
C TRP A 70 0.61 -5.93 21.11
N TYR A 71 -0.10 -7.02 20.78
CA TYR A 71 0.18 -7.80 19.58
C TYR A 71 0.20 -6.92 18.33
N ASN A 72 -0.83 -6.11 18.10
CA ASN A 72 -0.93 -5.26 16.90
C ASN A 72 -0.07 -4.00 16.98
N LEU A 73 0.16 -3.44 18.18
CA LEU A 73 1.14 -2.37 18.40
C LEU A 73 2.54 -2.82 17.96
N SER A 74 2.88 -4.10 18.12
CA SER A 74 4.17 -4.64 17.66
C SER A 74 4.40 -4.46 16.15
N TYR A 75 3.32 -4.37 15.36
CA TYR A 75 3.34 -4.12 13.92
C TYR A 75 3.21 -2.64 13.55
N ASN A 76 2.94 -1.76 14.51
CA ASN A 76 2.72 -0.35 14.25
C ASN A 76 4.05 0.35 13.89
N PRO A 77 4.11 1.09 12.77
CA PRO A 77 5.34 1.71 12.28
C PRO A 77 5.86 2.86 13.15
N ASN A 78 5.15 3.28 14.20
CA ASN A 78 5.63 4.25 15.19
C ASN A 78 6.30 3.62 16.41
N ILE A 79 6.23 2.29 16.58
CA ILE A 79 6.92 1.62 17.68
C ILE A 79 8.41 1.52 17.36
N THR A 80 9.24 2.10 18.23
CA THR A 80 10.70 2.06 18.16
C THR A 80 11.26 1.08 19.17
N TRP A 81 12.54 0.74 19.03
CA TRP A 81 13.21 -0.11 20.01
C TRP A 81 13.24 0.51 21.41
N ASP A 82 13.44 1.82 21.54
CA ASP A 82 13.48 2.48 22.84
C ASP A 82 12.13 2.35 23.55
N ILE A 83 11.02 2.49 22.82
CA ILE A 83 9.67 2.25 23.36
C ILE A 83 9.53 0.82 23.88
N VAL A 84 9.97 -0.18 23.09
CA VAL A 84 9.91 -1.59 23.51
C VAL A 84 10.77 -1.83 24.74
N LYS A 85 11.99 -1.27 24.76
CA LYS A 85 12.97 -1.41 25.84
C LYS A 85 12.47 -0.81 27.16
N ASP A 86 11.78 0.32 27.10
CA ASP A 86 11.22 1.00 28.28
C ASP A 86 9.92 0.34 28.78
N ASN A 87 9.32 -0.55 27.97
CA ASN A 87 8.04 -1.20 28.26
C ASN A 87 8.12 -2.72 28.07
N LEU A 88 9.23 -3.33 28.51
CA LEU A 88 9.47 -4.78 28.37
C LEU A 88 8.49 -5.65 29.17
N ASP A 89 7.75 -5.07 30.13
CA ASP A 89 6.69 -5.74 30.89
C ASP A 89 5.44 -6.04 30.03
N LYS A 90 5.32 -5.39 28.87
CA LYS A 90 4.17 -5.56 27.98
C LYS A 90 4.32 -6.79 27.10
N GLN A 91 3.18 -7.35 26.71
CA GLN A 91 3.09 -8.56 25.89
C GLN A 91 3.32 -8.23 24.41
N TRP A 92 4.54 -7.83 24.07
CA TRP A 92 4.96 -7.59 22.70
C TRP A 92 4.98 -8.90 21.90
N ASP A 93 4.47 -8.85 20.67
CA ASP A 93 4.71 -9.89 19.68
C ASP A 93 6.06 -9.64 19.00
N TRP A 94 7.04 -10.45 19.37
CA TRP A 94 8.38 -10.38 18.79
C TRP A 94 8.42 -10.71 17.30
N SER A 95 7.39 -11.39 16.77
CA SER A 95 7.26 -11.63 15.33
C SER A 95 6.94 -10.33 14.59
N GLY A 96 6.04 -9.51 15.14
CA GLY A 96 5.72 -8.17 14.65
C GLY A 96 6.87 -7.20 14.81
N LEU A 97 7.52 -7.16 15.98
CA LEU A 97 8.69 -6.31 16.21
C LEU A 97 9.82 -6.64 15.23
N SER A 98 10.06 -7.93 14.96
CA SER A 98 11.09 -8.37 14.00
C SER A 98 10.80 -7.95 12.55
N LYS A 99 9.54 -7.68 12.20
CA LYS A 99 9.11 -7.14 10.89
C LYS A 99 9.08 -5.62 10.85
N ASN A 100 9.17 -4.96 12.00
CA ASN A 100 8.99 -3.53 12.11
C ASN A 100 10.19 -2.77 11.51
N PRO A 101 9.97 -1.80 10.60
CA PRO A 101 11.06 -1.07 9.95
C PRO A 101 11.96 -0.28 10.92
N ASN A 102 11.46 0.09 12.10
CA ASN A 102 12.25 0.77 13.13
C ASN A 102 13.15 -0.17 13.93
N ILE A 103 12.90 -1.48 13.88
CA ILE A 103 13.78 -2.49 14.46
C ILE A 103 14.86 -2.82 13.45
N THR A 104 15.92 -2.02 13.49
CA THR A 104 17.05 -2.16 12.57
C THR A 104 17.89 -3.39 12.87
N ARG A 105 18.65 -3.86 11.86
CA ARG A 105 19.68 -4.88 12.03
C ARG A 105 20.63 -4.58 13.19
N ASN A 106 21.02 -3.31 13.37
CA ASN A 106 21.93 -2.93 14.44
C ASN A 106 21.30 -3.17 15.81
N ILE A 107 19.99 -2.96 15.96
CA ILE A 107 19.27 -3.28 17.20
C ILE A 107 19.31 -4.78 17.46
N VAL A 108 18.98 -5.62 16.47
CA VAL A 108 19.03 -7.09 16.63
C VAL A 108 20.45 -7.56 16.99
N LYS A 109 21.48 -7.02 16.32
CA LYS A 109 22.89 -7.36 16.56
C LYS A 109 23.35 -7.04 17.99
N HIS A 110 22.89 -5.93 18.58
CA HIS A 110 23.30 -5.50 19.93
C HIS A 110 22.39 -6.03 21.03
N ASN A 111 21.27 -6.68 20.69
CA ASN A 111 20.34 -7.28 21.66
C ASN A 111 20.04 -8.74 21.26
N PRO A 112 21.06 -9.61 21.10
CA PRO A 112 20.88 -10.96 20.57
C PRO A 112 20.15 -11.91 21.53
N ASP A 113 20.05 -11.55 22.80
CA ASP A 113 19.37 -12.29 23.88
C ASP A 113 17.85 -12.12 23.83
N LYS A 114 17.34 -11.16 23.05
CA LYS A 114 15.91 -10.94 22.90
C LYS A 114 15.30 -11.99 21.96
N PRO A 115 14.03 -12.36 22.16
CA PRO A 115 13.39 -13.46 21.44
C PRO A 115 12.96 -13.04 20.02
N TRP A 116 13.90 -12.50 19.24
CA TRP A 116 13.70 -12.14 17.85
C TRP A 116 13.21 -13.33 17.05
N ASN A 117 12.20 -13.10 16.21
CA ASN A 117 11.70 -14.09 15.30
C ASN A 117 12.56 -14.07 14.03
N TRP A 118 13.48 -15.02 13.90
CA TRP A 118 14.40 -15.11 12.76
C TRP A 118 13.70 -15.45 11.45
N TYR A 119 12.54 -16.11 11.48
CA TYR A 119 11.69 -16.23 10.30
C TYR A 119 11.27 -14.84 9.84
N SER A 120 10.66 -14.03 10.71
CA SER A 120 10.28 -12.64 10.41
C SER A 120 11.45 -11.77 9.91
N ILE A 121 12.65 -11.94 10.48
CA ILE A 121 13.85 -11.20 10.04
C ILE A 121 14.25 -11.58 8.61
N SER A 122 14.05 -12.82 8.16
CA SER A 122 14.31 -13.21 6.76
C SER A 122 13.54 -12.39 5.72
N TYR A 123 12.40 -11.79 6.10
CA TYR A 123 11.57 -10.97 5.22
C TYR A 123 12.09 -9.53 5.10
N ASN A 124 13.04 -9.11 5.93
CA ASN A 124 13.51 -7.74 5.95
C ASN A 124 14.29 -7.43 4.66
N PRO A 125 13.87 -6.46 3.83
CA PRO A 125 14.50 -6.19 2.52
C PRO A 125 15.97 -5.77 2.63
N ASN A 126 16.41 -5.35 3.81
CA ASN A 126 17.78 -4.94 4.08
C ASN A 126 18.66 -6.07 4.64
N ILE A 127 18.17 -7.31 4.70
CA ILE A 127 19.00 -8.46 5.08
C ILE A 127 20.03 -8.74 3.97
N THR A 128 21.30 -8.88 4.35
CA THR A 128 22.41 -9.21 3.45
C THR A 128 22.96 -10.60 3.77
N TRP A 129 23.60 -11.22 2.77
CA TRP A 129 24.26 -12.51 2.96
C TRP A 129 25.29 -12.51 4.10
N ASP A 130 26.01 -11.41 4.33
CA ASP A 130 26.96 -11.29 5.44
C ASP A 130 26.32 -11.43 6.83
N ILE A 131 25.04 -11.04 6.97
CA ILE A 131 24.31 -11.23 8.23
C ILE A 131 24.00 -12.70 8.44
N ILE A 132 23.42 -13.29 7.39
CA ILE A 132 22.99 -14.69 7.38
C ILE A 132 24.21 -15.56 7.68
N LYS A 133 25.33 -15.31 6.99
CA LYS A 133 26.61 -16.00 7.17
C LYS A 133 27.15 -15.89 8.61
N LYS A 134 26.98 -14.75 9.29
CA LYS A 134 27.43 -14.55 10.67
C LYS A 134 26.54 -15.20 11.73
N ASN A 135 25.32 -15.60 11.37
CA ASN A 135 24.31 -16.12 12.29
C ASN A 135 23.67 -17.40 11.71
N LEU A 136 24.46 -18.28 11.08
CA LEU A 136 23.96 -19.48 10.41
C LEU A 136 23.32 -20.49 11.37
N ASP A 137 23.58 -20.37 12.68
CA ASP A 137 22.98 -21.16 13.75
C ASP A 137 21.52 -20.79 14.04
N LYS A 138 21.01 -19.68 13.47
CA LYS A 138 19.65 -19.20 13.69
C LYS A 138 18.66 -19.84 12.72
N PRO A 139 17.38 -20.00 13.13
CA PRO A 139 16.36 -20.61 12.30
C PRO A 139 15.86 -19.64 11.22
N TRP A 140 16.65 -19.44 10.18
CA TRP A 140 16.29 -18.62 9.03
C TRP A 140 15.19 -19.28 8.20
N ASP A 141 14.26 -18.46 7.72
CA ASP A 141 13.33 -18.88 6.66
C ASP A 141 14.03 -18.90 5.30
N TRP A 142 14.49 -20.07 4.87
CA TRP A 142 15.18 -20.23 3.59
C TRP A 142 14.29 -20.05 2.37
N SER A 143 12.97 -20.21 2.49
CA SER A 143 12.01 -19.92 1.40
C SER A 143 12.08 -18.42 1.06
N TRP A 144 12.05 -17.57 2.10
CA TRP A 144 12.15 -16.13 1.92
C TRP A 144 13.54 -15.65 1.52
N LEU A 145 14.60 -16.23 2.09
CA LEU A 145 15.95 -15.92 1.63
C LEU A 145 16.15 -16.27 0.14
N SER A 146 15.52 -17.34 -0.34
CA SER A 146 15.62 -17.77 -1.74
C SER A 146 14.99 -16.77 -2.73
N ILE A 147 13.95 -16.03 -2.36
CA ILE A 147 13.36 -14.99 -3.21
C ILE A 147 13.95 -13.59 -2.95
N HIS A 148 14.88 -13.47 -2.00
CA HIS A 148 15.35 -12.19 -1.53
C HIS A 148 16.21 -11.46 -2.58
N PRO A 149 15.99 -10.15 -2.83
CA PRO A 149 16.70 -9.39 -3.87
C PRO A 149 18.20 -9.22 -3.60
N ASN A 150 18.66 -9.40 -2.36
CA ASN A 150 20.10 -9.38 -2.02
C ASN A 150 20.79 -10.75 -2.16
N ILE A 151 20.07 -11.81 -2.55
CA ILE A 151 20.63 -13.14 -2.79
C ILE A 151 20.82 -13.33 -4.29
N THR A 152 22.08 -13.34 -4.73
CA THR A 152 22.48 -13.52 -6.12
C THR A 152 22.81 -14.97 -6.44
N TRP A 153 22.84 -15.32 -7.73
CA TRP A 153 23.29 -16.65 -8.14
C TRP A 153 24.70 -17.00 -7.65
N ASP A 154 25.63 -16.03 -7.61
CA ASP A 154 26.99 -16.26 -7.10
C ASP A 154 27.02 -16.66 -5.62
N ILE A 155 26.12 -16.10 -4.82
CA ILE A 155 25.95 -16.49 -3.41
C ILE A 155 25.44 -17.92 -3.34
N ILE A 156 24.39 -18.26 -4.11
CA ILE A 156 23.78 -19.59 -4.13
C ILE A 156 24.81 -20.63 -4.57
N LYS A 157 25.51 -20.38 -5.68
CA LYS A 157 26.54 -21.26 -6.27
C LYS A 157 27.66 -21.58 -5.29
N LYS A 158 28.07 -20.61 -4.46
CA LYS A 158 29.12 -20.81 -3.44
C LYS A 158 28.63 -21.51 -2.17
N ASN A 159 27.31 -21.64 -1.99
CA ASN A 159 26.68 -22.15 -0.76
C ASN A 159 25.54 -23.11 -1.10
N LEU A 160 25.76 -24.02 -2.05
CA LEU A 160 24.75 -24.98 -2.52
C LEU A 160 24.36 -26.02 -1.46
N ASP A 161 25.16 -26.16 -0.40
CA ASP A 161 24.89 -27.02 0.76
C ASP A 161 23.79 -26.47 1.68
N LYS A 162 23.35 -25.22 1.46
CA LYS A 162 22.28 -24.61 2.23
C LYS A 162 20.91 -25.01 1.70
N PRO A 163 19.86 -25.04 2.55
CA PRO A 163 18.54 -25.55 2.19
C PRO A 163 17.73 -24.53 1.38
N TRP A 164 18.26 -24.11 0.23
CA TRP A 164 17.58 -23.19 -0.68
C TRP A 164 16.25 -23.79 -1.19
N ASP A 165 15.23 -22.96 -1.23
CA ASP A 165 13.94 -23.27 -1.85
C ASP A 165 14.02 -22.97 -3.34
N TRP A 166 14.15 -24.03 -4.14
CA TRP A 166 14.31 -23.92 -5.59
C TRP A 166 13.09 -23.36 -6.31
N TYR A 167 11.89 -23.53 -5.75
CA TYR A 167 10.69 -22.90 -6.30
C TYR A 167 10.80 -21.38 -6.18
N ARG A 168 11.21 -20.87 -5.02
CA ARG A 168 11.41 -19.44 -4.77
C ARG A 168 12.62 -18.88 -5.52
N LEU A 169 13.73 -19.61 -5.58
CA LEU A 169 14.90 -19.23 -6.38
C LEU A 169 14.50 -19.03 -7.85
N SER A 170 13.69 -19.92 -8.40
CA SER A 170 13.24 -19.85 -9.80
C SER A 170 12.47 -18.57 -10.14
N ALA A 171 11.77 -17.99 -9.16
CA ALA A 171 11.07 -16.71 -9.29
C ALA A 171 11.94 -15.49 -8.90
N ASN A 172 13.16 -15.69 -8.41
CA ASN A 172 14.01 -14.60 -7.93
C ASN A 172 14.51 -13.73 -9.11
N PRO A 173 14.36 -12.39 -9.05
CA PRO A 173 14.86 -11.49 -10.08
C PRO A 173 16.37 -11.54 -10.34
N ASN A 174 17.17 -12.14 -9.45
CA ASN A 174 18.60 -12.37 -9.68
C ASN A 174 18.90 -13.66 -10.45
N ILE A 175 17.91 -14.53 -10.67
CA ILE A 175 18.03 -15.70 -11.53
C ILE A 175 17.60 -15.28 -12.94
N THR A 176 18.60 -15.09 -13.80
CA THR A 176 18.40 -14.70 -15.21
C THR A 176 18.24 -15.93 -16.09
N TRP A 177 17.76 -15.73 -17.32
CA TRP A 177 17.69 -16.82 -18.31
C TRP A 177 19.06 -17.47 -18.57
N ASN A 178 20.16 -16.71 -18.55
CA ASN A 178 21.50 -17.26 -18.71
C ASN A 178 21.88 -18.19 -17.55
N VAL A 179 21.53 -17.83 -16.31
CA VAL A 179 21.74 -18.72 -15.15
C VAL A 179 21.01 -20.05 -15.34
N LEU A 180 19.76 -20.01 -15.82
CA LEU A 180 18.98 -21.22 -16.08
C LEU A 180 19.61 -22.07 -17.21
N LYS A 181 20.05 -21.43 -18.30
CA LYS A 181 20.67 -22.09 -19.45
C LYS A 181 22.01 -22.74 -19.10
N ASP A 182 22.83 -22.05 -18.31
CA ASP A 182 24.18 -22.50 -17.93
C ASP A 182 24.15 -23.55 -16.81
N ASN A 183 23.01 -23.70 -16.10
CA ASN A 183 22.85 -24.62 -14.98
C ASN A 183 21.54 -25.42 -15.12
N PRO A 184 21.35 -26.19 -16.22
CA PRO A 184 20.08 -26.85 -16.52
C PRO A 184 19.80 -28.06 -15.63
N ASP A 185 20.81 -28.56 -14.93
CA ASP A 185 20.77 -29.74 -14.04
C ASP A 185 20.19 -29.43 -12.65
N LYS A 186 19.97 -28.15 -12.33
CA LYS A 186 19.41 -27.74 -11.05
C LYS A 186 17.88 -27.91 -11.04
N PRO A 187 17.27 -28.14 -9.86
CA PRO A 187 15.86 -28.48 -9.75
C PRO A 187 14.95 -27.25 -9.86
N TRP A 188 15.07 -26.52 -10.96
CA TRP A 188 14.27 -25.32 -11.23
C TRP A 188 12.78 -25.65 -11.38
N SER A 189 11.93 -24.76 -10.87
CA SER A 189 10.48 -24.82 -11.04
C SER A 189 10.06 -24.01 -12.25
N TRP A 190 9.63 -24.67 -13.33
CA TRP A 190 9.17 -23.99 -14.54
C TRP A 190 7.92 -23.14 -14.34
N TYR A 191 7.06 -23.49 -13.38
CA TYR A 191 5.96 -22.61 -12.98
C TYR A 191 6.47 -21.26 -12.46
N ALA A 192 7.45 -21.29 -11.56
CA ALA A 192 8.02 -20.08 -10.96
C ALA A 192 8.90 -19.31 -11.96
N ILE A 193 9.64 -20.01 -12.84
CA ILE A 193 10.36 -19.37 -13.96
C ILE A 193 9.38 -18.63 -14.86
N SER A 194 8.25 -19.23 -15.25
CA SER A 194 7.25 -18.57 -16.10
C SER A 194 6.73 -17.25 -15.54
N TYR A 195 6.72 -17.09 -14.22
CA TYR A 195 6.32 -15.87 -13.54
C TYR A 195 7.46 -14.83 -13.41
N ASN A 196 8.71 -15.25 -13.58
CA ASN A 196 9.88 -14.42 -13.31
C ASN A 196 9.92 -13.22 -14.28
N PRO A 197 10.07 -11.97 -13.78
CA PRO A 197 10.05 -10.76 -14.61
C PRO A 197 11.19 -10.69 -15.64
N ASN A 198 12.25 -11.47 -15.49
CA ASN A 198 13.33 -11.56 -16.47
C ASN A 198 13.03 -12.50 -17.64
N ILE A 199 11.94 -13.27 -17.59
CA ILE A 199 11.50 -14.12 -18.68
C ILE A 199 10.61 -13.30 -19.61
N THR A 200 11.17 -12.96 -20.78
CA THR A 200 10.49 -12.23 -21.84
C THR A 200 9.72 -13.18 -22.76
N TRP A 201 8.79 -12.63 -23.53
CA TRP A 201 8.10 -13.41 -24.55
C TRP A 201 9.05 -14.01 -25.60
N ASP A 202 10.12 -13.31 -25.99
CA ASP A 202 11.11 -13.83 -26.93
C ASP A 202 11.83 -15.07 -26.40
N ILE A 203 12.11 -15.12 -25.09
CA ILE A 203 12.67 -16.31 -24.44
C ILE A 203 11.69 -17.48 -24.56
N VAL A 204 10.41 -17.26 -24.24
CA VAL A 204 9.37 -18.30 -24.34
C VAL A 204 9.23 -18.79 -25.78
N LYS A 205 9.13 -17.87 -26.74
CA LYS A 205 8.95 -18.14 -28.16
C LYS A 205 10.11 -18.93 -28.76
N ASN A 206 11.36 -18.58 -28.39
CA ASN A 206 12.56 -19.23 -28.92
C ASN A 206 12.89 -20.56 -28.22
N ASN A 207 12.20 -20.91 -27.13
CA ASN A 207 12.41 -22.15 -26.39
C ASN A 207 11.06 -22.86 -26.16
N PRO A 208 10.33 -23.24 -27.23
CA PRO A 208 8.98 -23.78 -27.12
C PRO A 208 8.92 -25.19 -26.52
N ASP A 209 10.06 -25.90 -26.48
CA ASP A 209 10.22 -27.23 -25.91
C ASP A 209 10.21 -27.25 -24.37
N LYS A 210 10.35 -26.08 -23.73
CA LYS A 210 10.35 -25.98 -22.28
C LYS A 210 8.94 -26.09 -21.71
N PRO A 211 8.78 -26.68 -20.50
CA PRO A 211 7.48 -26.93 -19.90
C PRO A 211 6.93 -25.66 -19.23
N TRP A 212 6.72 -24.62 -20.03
CA TRP A 212 6.20 -23.33 -19.60
C TRP A 212 4.80 -23.45 -18.97
N SER A 213 4.58 -22.78 -17.84
CA SER A 213 3.25 -22.64 -17.28
C SER A 213 2.53 -21.44 -17.91
N TRP A 214 1.56 -21.71 -18.77
CA TRP A 214 0.78 -20.65 -19.43
C TRP A 214 -0.05 -19.80 -18.47
N TYR A 215 -0.49 -20.38 -17.35
CA TYR A 215 -1.13 -19.61 -16.28
C TYR A 215 -0.17 -18.54 -15.72
N ALA A 216 1.07 -18.92 -15.39
CA ALA A 216 2.07 -18.00 -14.85
C ALA A 216 2.57 -17.00 -15.91
N ILE A 217 2.74 -17.44 -17.16
CA ILE A 217 3.08 -16.55 -18.28
C ILE A 217 1.99 -15.48 -18.46
N SER A 218 0.70 -15.84 -18.42
CA SER A 218 -0.39 -14.85 -18.50
C SER A 218 -0.30 -13.74 -17.43
N TYR A 219 0.30 -14.03 -16.28
CA TYR A 219 0.52 -13.06 -15.20
C TYR A 219 1.75 -12.19 -15.43
N ASN A 220 2.70 -12.64 -16.24
CA ASN A 220 4.00 -12.00 -16.39
C ASN A 220 3.82 -10.57 -16.94
N PRO A 221 4.45 -9.54 -16.32
CA PRO A 221 4.29 -8.15 -16.73
C PRO A 221 4.81 -7.86 -18.15
N ASN A 222 5.61 -8.75 -18.73
CA ASN A 222 6.09 -8.63 -20.10
C ASN A 222 5.09 -9.11 -21.17
N ILE A 223 3.95 -9.71 -20.76
CA ILE A 223 2.93 -10.16 -21.72
C ILE A 223 1.97 -9.01 -22.02
N THR A 224 1.96 -8.59 -23.28
CA THR A 224 1.06 -7.57 -23.83
C THR A 224 -0.11 -8.21 -24.57
N TRP A 225 -1.16 -7.43 -24.84
CA TRP A 225 -2.27 -7.89 -25.66
C TRP A 225 -1.84 -8.30 -27.07
N ASP A 226 -0.90 -7.59 -27.70
CA ASP A 226 -0.43 -7.93 -29.04
C ASP A 226 0.23 -9.32 -29.09
N ILE A 227 0.95 -9.71 -28.03
CA ILE A 227 1.49 -11.06 -27.89
C ILE A 227 0.35 -12.08 -27.84
N VAL A 228 -0.66 -11.85 -27.01
CA VAL A 228 -1.82 -12.76 -26.88
C VAL A 228 -2.58 -12.88 -28.20
N LYS A 229 -2.86 -11.74 -28.85
CA LYS A 229 -3.57 -11.64 -30.12
C LYS A 229 -2.85 -12.37 -31.26
N ASN A 230 -1.53 -12.25 -31.34
CA ASN A 230 -0.72 -12.88 -32.38
C ASN A 230 -0.42 -14.36 -32.12
N ASN A 231 -0.75 -14.88 -30.94
CA ASN A 231 -0.52 -16.28 -30.56
C ASN A 231 -1.79 -16.87 -29.92
N PRO A 232 -2.92 -16.91 -30.66
CA PRO A 232 -4.23 -17.29 -30.11
C PRO A 232 -4.35 -18.78 -29.80
N ASP A 233 -3.45 -19.61 -30.34
CA ASP A 233 -3.38 -21.06 -30.13
C ASP A 233 -2.83 -21.43 -28.75
N LYS A 234 -2.20 -20.48 -28.04
CA LYS A 234 -1.63 -20.74 -26.73
C LYS A 234 -2.70 -20.76 -25.64
N PRO A 235 -2.58 -21.63 -24.62
CA PRO A 235 -3.60 -21.81 -23.60
C PRO A 235 -3.53 -20.70 -22.53
N TRP A 236 -3.77 -19.46 -22.95
CA TRP A 236 -3.77 -18.29 -22.09
C TRP A 236 -4.82 -18.39 -20.97
N SER A 237 -4.47 -17.96 -19.76
CA SER A 237 -5.43 -17.83 -18.66
C SER A 237 -6.16 -16.49 -18.73
N TRP A 238 -7.41 -16.52 -19.20
CA TRP A 238 -8.25 -15.32 -19.31
C TRP A 238 -8.60 -14.67 -17.97
N TYR A 239 -8.67 -15.45 -16.89
CA TYR A 239 -8.81 -14.88 -15.54
C TYR A 239 -7.66 -13.93 -15.22
N VAL A 240 -6.43 -14.40 -15.45
CA VAL A 240 -5.22 -13.64 -15.14
C VAL A 240 -5.04 -12.47 -16.10
N LEU A 241 -5.26 -12.69 -17.41
CA LEU A 241 -5.22 -11.61 -18.39
C LEU A 241 -6.21 -10.50 -18.03
N SER A 242 -7.41 -10.82 -17.58
CA SER A 242 -8.38 -9.82 -17.15
C SER A 242 -7.90 -8.92 -16.01
N VAL A 243 -7.01 -9.39 -15.13
CA VAL A 243 -6.44 -8.58 -14.03
C VAL A 243 -5.16 -7.86 -14.47
N ASN A 244 -4.54 -8.29 -15.58
CA ASN A 244 -3.22 -7.80 -16.01
C ASN A 244 -3.28 -6.30 -16.40
N PRO A 245 -2.39 -5.45 -15.83
CA PRO A 245 -2.33 -4.01 -16.15
C PRO A 245 -2.00 -3.67 -17.60
N ASN A 246 -1.53 -4.62 -18.41
CA ASN A 246 -1.33 -4.42 -19.85
C ASN A 246 -2.63 -4.59 -20.66
N ILE A 247 -3.72 -5.06 -20.04
CA ILE A 247 -5.04 -5.15 -20.67
C ILE A 247 -5.83 -3.90 -20.32
N THR A 248 -6.12 -3.08 -21.33
CA THR A 248 -6.94 -1.87 -21.22
C THR A 248 -8.39 -2.16 -21.56
N TRP A 249 -9.31 -1.25 -21.19
CA TRP A 249 -10.70 -1.37 -21.58
C TRP A 249 -10.91 -1.36 -23.10
N GLU A 250 -10.17 -0.55 -23.86
CA GLU A 250 -10.29 -0.51 -25.33
C GLU A 250 -9.96 -1.86 -25.96
N ILE A 251 -8.97 -2.57 -25.42
CA ILE A 251 -8.65 -3.95 -25.82
C ILE A 251 -9.86 -4.86 -25.56
N VAL A 252 -10.43 -4.81 -24.36
CA VAL A 252 -11.58 -5.64 -23.98
C VAL A 252 -12.79 -5.33 -24.88
N LYS A 253 -13.09 -4.06 -25.09
CA LYS A 253 -14.22 -3.56 -25.87
C LYS A 253 -14.17 -3.99 -27.34
N ILE A 254 -13.00 -3.99 -27.96
CA ILE A 254 -12.82 -4.44 -29.36
C ILE A 254 -12.88 -5.97 -29.46
N ASN A 255 -12.55 -6.70 -28.39
CA ASN A 255 -12.42 -8.16 -28.37
C ASN A 255 -13.39 -8.79 -27.36
N LEU A 256 -14.65 -8.33 -27.36
CA LEU A 256 -15.69 -8.82 -26.43
C LEU A 256 -16.09 -10.28 -26.67
N ASP A 257 -15.74 -10.85 -27.82
CA ASP A 257 -15.92 -12.27 -28.15
C ASP A 257 -15.02 -13.19 -27.33
N LYS A 258 -13.98 -12.63 -26.70
CA LYS A 258 -13.04 -13.39 -25.88
C LYS A 258 -13.61 -13.67 -24.49
N PRO A 259 -13.23 -14.78 -23.83
CA PRO A 259 -13.80 -15.22 -22.57
C PRO A 259 -13.20 -14.45 -21.37
N TRP A 260 -13.27 -13.11 -21.41
CA TRP A 260 -12.82 -12.25 -20.33
C TRP A 260 -13.50 -12.58 -19.02
N ASN A 261 -12.73 -12.58 -17.93
CA ASN A 261 -13.26 -12.76 -16.60
C ASN A 261 -13.66 -11.41 -15.99
N TRP A 262 -14.96 -11.17 -15.87
CA TRP A 262 -15.49 -9.90 -15.34
C TRP A 262 -15.12 -9.61 -13.89
N ARG A 263 -14.98 -10.64 -13.06
CA ARG A 263 -14.43 -10.46 -11.71
C ARG A 263 -13.01 -9.91 -11.80
N GLY A 264 -12.15 -10.51 -12.63
CA GLY A 264 -10.79 -10.04 -12.86
C GLY A 264 -10.73 -8.61 -13.41
N LEU A 265 -11.58 -8.29 -14.39
CA LEU A 265 -11.69 -6.93 -14.93
C LEU A 265 -12.08 -5.91 -13.86
N SER A 266 -12.99 -6.25 -12.94
CA SER A 266 -13.34 -5.34 -11.83
C SER A 266 -12.16 -4.99 -10.91
N TYR A 267 -11.16 -5.86 -10.79
CA TYR A 267 -9.92 -5.59 -10.05
C TYR A 267 -8.85 -4.88 -10.90
N ASN A 268 -9.04 -4.77 -12.22
CA ASN A 268 -8.01 -4.26 -13.11
C ASN A 268 -7.85 -2.74 -12.96
N PRO A 269 -6.62 -2.22 -12.76
CA PRO A 269 -6.37 -0.80 -12.54
C PRO A 269 -6.69 0.10 -13.76
N ASN A 270 -6.92 -0.47 -14.95
CA ASN A 270 -7.35 0.29 -16.12
C ASN A 270 -8.88 0.41 -16.26
N ILE A 271 -9.65 -0.26 -15.40
CA ILE A 271 -11.11 -0.08 -15.38
C ILE A 271 -11.43 1.12 -14.49
N THR A 272 -11.89 2.20 -15.13
CA THR A 272 -12.32 3.44 -14.46
C THR A 272 -13.82 3.40 -14.18
N TRP A 273 -14.29 4.32 -13.34
CA TRP A 273 -15.73 4.45 -13.11
C TRP A 273 -16.52 4.82 -14.36
N ASP A 274 -16.00 5.70 -15.23
CA ASP A 274 -16.71 6.08 -16.46
C ASP A 274 -16.94 4.87 -17.37
N ILE A 275 -15.95 3.97 -17.46
CA ILE A 275 -16.09 2.70 -18.16
C ILE A 275 -17.22 1.85 -17.57
N VAL A 276 -17.26 1.71 -16.23
CA VAL A 276 -18.31 0.93 -15.56
C VAL A 276 -19.68 1.57 -15.77
N LYS A 277 -19.77 2.90 -15.65
CA LYS A 277 -21.00 3.68 -15.79
C LYS A 277 -21.59 3.57 -17.21
N ASP A 278 -20.74 3.61 -18.23
CA ASP A 278 -21.18 3.50 -19.63
C ASP A 278 -21.52 2.05 -20.03
N ASN A 279 -21.16 1.07 -19.19
CA ASN A 279 -21.32 -0.37 -19.47
C ASN A 279 -21.92 -1.10 -18.26
N LEU A 280 -22.95 -0.52 -17.64
CA LEU A 280 -23.62 -1.07 -16.46
C LEU A 280 -24.35 -2.40 -16.73
N ASP A 281 -24.60 -2.73 -17.99
CA ASP A 281 -25.18 -4.01 -18.43
C ASP A 281 -24.21 -5.19 -18.25
N LYS A 282 -22.92 -4.91 -18.06
CA LYS A 282 -21.90 -5.95 -17.90
C LYS A 282 -21.87 -6.50 -16.47
N PRO A 283 -21.49 -7.78 -16.28
CA PRO A 283 -21.57 -8.44 -14.97
C PRO A 283 -20.36 -8.08 -14.08
N TRP A 284 -20.21 -6.79 -13.77
CA TRP A 284 -19.17 -6.28 -12.91
C TRP A 284 -19.26 -6.87 -11.49
N ASN A 285 -18.11 -7.20 -10.92
CA ASN A 285 -18.00 -7.59 -9.52
C ASN A 285 -17.81 -6.34 -8.65
N TRP A 286 -18.84 -5.95 -7.90
CA TRP A 286 -18.83 -4.73 -7.10
C TRP A 286 -17.86 -4.76 -5.91
N SER A 287 -17.55 -5.93 -5.36
CA SER A 287 -16.49 -6.05 -4.36
C SER A 287 -15.12 -5.73 -4.96
N GLY A 288 -14.83 -6.24 -6.16
CA GLY A 288 -13.63 -5.89 -6.93
C GLY A 288 -13.56 -4.41 -7.30
N LEU A 289 -14.66 -3.83 -7.78
CA LEU A 289 -14.73 -2.39 -8.03
C LEU A 289 -14.48 -1.58 -6.74
N SER A 290 -15.02 -2.02 -5.61
CA SER A 290 -14.82 -1.35 -4.32
C SER A 290 -13.36 -1.37 -3.85
N THR A 291 -12.54 -2.34 -4.29
CA THR A 291 -11.08 -2.35 -4.06
C THR A 291 -10.30 -1.49 -5.06
N ASN A 292 -10.91 -1.11 -6.19
CA ASN A 292 -10.19 -0.52 -7.30
C ASN A 292 -9.70 0.90 -6.95
N ILE A 293 -8.45 1.18 -7.29
CA ILE A 293 -7.79 2.46 -6.99
C ILE A 293 -8.48 3.66 -7.67
N ASN A 294 -9.18 3.43 -8.78
CA ASN A 294 -9.90 4.49 -9.50
C ASN A 294 -11.26 4.84 -8.89
N ILE A 295 -11.77 4.05 -7.93
CA ILE A 295 -13.01 4.37 -7.23
C ILE A 295 -12.70 5.34 -6.09
N THR A 296 -13.07 6.60 -6.31
CA THR A 296 -12.81 7.71 -5.39
C THR A 296 -14.02 8.03 -4.53
N TRP A 297 -13.78 8.81 -3.46
CA TRP A 297 -14.82 9.44 -2.66
C TRP A 297 -15.97 10.04 -3.48
N LYS A 298 -15.64 10.88 -4.48
CA LYS A 298 -16.65 11.60 -5.27
C LYS A 298 -17.55 10.64 -6.03
N ILE A 299 -16.96 9.61 -6.63
CA ILE A 299 -17.69 8.57 -7.35
C ILE A 299 -18.68 7.87 -6.43
N VAL A 300 -18.24 7.43 -5.25
CA VAL A 300 -19.11 6.73 -4.30
C VAL A 300 -20.20 7.66 -3.78
N LYS A 301 -19.87 8.90 -3.43
CA LYS A 301 -20.83 9.92 -2.96
C LYS A 301 -21.93 10.20 -3.99
N ASP A 302 -21.57 10.29 -5.26
CA ASP A 302 -22.52 10.63 -6.33
C ASP A 302 -23.33 9.40 -6.81
N ASN A 303 -22.97 8.18 -6.37
CA ASN A 303 -23.57 6.91 -6.82
C ASN A 303 -23.84 5.96 -5.64
N LEU A 304 -24.44 6.48 -4.56
CA LEU A 304 -24.73 5.74 -3.33
C LEU A 304 -25.76 4.62 -3.51
N ASP A 305 -26.53 4.65 -4.59
CA ASP A 305 -27.53 3.63 -4.97
C ASP A 305 -26.90 2.35 -5.51
N LYS A 306 -25.61 2.38 -5.87
CA LYS A 306 -24.92 1.24 -6.43
C LYS A 306 -24.53 0.23 -5.35
N PRO A 307 -24.45 -1.07 -5.69
CA PRO A 307 -24.25 -2.14 -4.71
C PRO A 307 -22.78 -2.27 -4.30
N TRP A 308 -22.21 -1.17 -3.80
CA TRP A 308 -20.86 -1.11 -3.26
C TRP A 308 -20.67 -2.09 -2.09
N ASP A 309 -19.47 -2.65 -2.00
CA ASP A 309 -19.05 -3.44 -0.86
C ASP A 309 -18.48 -2.50 0.21
N TRP A 310 -19.33 -2.10 1.16
CA TRP A 310 -18.97 -1.14 2.20
C TRP A 310 -17.90 -1.66 3.16
N SER A 311 -17.77 -2.97 3.34
CA SER A 311 -16.70 -3.54 4.16
C SER A 311 -15.33 -3.29 3.53
N VAL A 312 -15.26 -3.38 2.21
CA VAL A 312 -14.06 -3.10 1.41
C VAL A 312 -13.82 -1.60 1.28
N LEU A 313 -14.84 -0.83 0.93
CA LEU A 313 -14.72 0.63 0.79
C LEU A 313 -14.27 1.30 2.08
N SER A 314 -14.74 0.82 3.24
CA SER A 314 -14.34 1.36 4.54
C SER A 314 -12.83 1.21 4.79
N LYS A 315 -12.19 0.19 4.23
CA LYS A 315 -10.72 0.00 4.28
C LYS A 315 -9.98 0.75 3.17
N ASN A 316 -10.66 1.11 2.09
CA ASN A 316 -10.06 1.73 0.92
C ASN A 316 -9.61 3.16 1.24
N LEU A 317 -8.32 3.44 1.04
CA LEU A 317 -7.72 4.75 1.28
C LEU A 317 -8.42 5.85 0.48
N ASN A 318 -8.78 5.58 -0.78
CA ASN A 318 -9.26 6.59 -1.74
C ASN A 318 -10.69 7.09 -1.47
N ILE A 319 -11.40 6.44 -0.55
CA ILE A 319 -12.72 6.88 -0.09
C ILE A 319 -12.61 7.97 0.99
N LEU A 320 -11.53 7.95 1.78
CA LEU A 320 -11.31 8.90 2.85
C LEU A 320 -10.24 9.95 2.50
N LEU A 321 -9.10 9.53 1.97
CA LEU A 321 -7.99 10.40 1.55
C LEU A 321 -7.46 9.97 0.20
N PHE A 322 -7.84 10.69 -0.85
CA PHE A 322 -7.19 10.56 -2.14
C PHE A 322 -5.99 11.51 -2.23
N ILE A 323 -4.87 11.06 -2.80
CA ILE A 323 -3.63 11.85 -2.86
C ILE A 323 -3.84 13.18 -3.60
N ASP A 324 -4.65 13.20 -4.65
CA ASP A 324 -4.91 14.45 -5.38
C ASP A 324 -5.76 15.43 -4.57
N ASP A 325 -6.68 14.94 -3.72
CA ASP A 325 -7.41 15.80 -2.79
C ASP A 325 -6.46 16.46 -1.80
N LEU A 326 -5.48 15.71 -1.30
CA LEU A 326 -4.45 16.23 -0.41
C LEU A 326 -3.55 17.24 -1.14
N CYS A 327 -3.11 16.94 -2.35
CA CYS A 327 -2.31 17.85 -3.18
C CYS A 327 -3.04 19.16 -3.48
N ASN A 328 -4.31 19.09 -3.85
CA ASN A 328 -5.15 20.26 -4.09
C ASN A 328 -5.36 21.06 -2.79
N PHE A 329 -5.64 20.38 -1.69
CA PHE A 329 -5.76 21.03 -0.39
C PHE A 329 -4.47 21.74 0.04
N ILE A 330 -3.31 21.10 -0.15
CA ILE A 330 -2.00 21.69 0.13
C ILE A 330 -1.81 22.95 -0.72
N LYS A 331 -2.13 22.90 -2.01
CA LYS A 331 -2.06 24.06 -2.91
C LYS A 331 -2.98 25.20 -2.43
N ASP A 332 -4.22 24.90 -2.06
CA ASP A 332 -5.19 25.90 -1.59
C ASP A 332 -4.75 26.53 -0.26
N TYR A 333 -4.27 25.70 0.68
CA TYR A 333 -3.74 26.16 1.96
C TYR A 333 -2.51 27.07 1.79
N HIS A 334 -1.56 26.68 0.94
CA HIS A 334 -0.41 27.54 0.63
C HIS A 334 -0.83 28.84 -0.03
N SER A 335 -1.78 28.79 -0.97
CA SER A 335 -2.33 29.99 -1.61
C SER A 335 -2.98 30.93 -0.60
N ALA A 336 -3.79 30.39 0.32
CA ALA A 336 -4.41 31.15 1.40
C ALA A 336 -3.38 31.80 2.34
N LEU A 337 -2.29 31.10 2.68
CA LEU A 337 -1.20 31.65 3.49
C LEU A 337 -0.47 32.80 2.79
N VAL A 338 -0.22 32.67 1.49
CA VAL A 338 0.38 33.74 0.68
C VAL A 338 -0.52 34.96 0.68
N ILE A 339 -1.82 34.77 0.41
CA ILE A 339 -2.83 35.84 0.45
C ILE A 339 -2.85 36.50 1.83
N GLN A 340 -2.86 35.72 2.92
CA GLN A 340 -2.87 36.24 4.28
C GLN A 340 -1.61 37.05 4.59
N ARG A 341 -0.42 36.60 4.15
CA ARG A 341 0.85 37.32 4.34
C ARG A 341 0.85 38.66 3.60
N ILE A 342 0.39 38.67 2.35
CA ILE A 342 0.25 39.89 1.55
C ILE A 342 -0.71 40.85 2.24
N TRP A 343 -1.89 40.37 2.65
CA TRP A 343 -2.86 41.19 3.36
C TRP A 343 -2.31 41.78 4.66
N ARG A 344 -1.63 40.97 5.48
CA ARG A 344 -0.98 41.46 6.71
C ARG A 344 0.02 42.57 6.41
N HIS A 345 0.83 42.42 5.37
CA HIS A 345 1.77 43.47 4.96
C HIS A 345 1.05 44.74 4.51
N VAL A 346 0.01 44.62 3.68
CA VAL A 346 -0.76 45.77 3.16
C VAL A 346 -1.49 46.53 4.27
N ILE A 347 -1.99 45.86 5.30
CA ILE A 347 -2.69 46.51 6.42
C ILE A 347 -1.75 47.08 7.48
N SER A 348 -0.47 46.67 7.51
CA SER A 348 0.51 47.10 8.51
C SER A 348 1.60 48.02 7.98
N ASN A 349 1.80 48.10 6.66
CA ASN A 349 2.78 48.99 6.04
C ASN A 349 2.13 50.35 5.69
N PRO A 350 2.57 51.46 6.32
CA PRO A 350 2.02 52.80 6.09
C PRO A 350 2.19 53.32 4.67
N GLU A 351 3.01 52.71 3.81
CA GLU A 351 3.13 53.10 2.40
C GLU A 351 1.84 52.82 1.61
N TYR A 352 1.09 51.77 1.99
CA TYR A 352 -0.15 51.38 1.33
C TYR A 352 -1.36 52.19 1.81
N MET A 353 -2.21 52.59 0.86
CA MET A 353 -3.40 53.40 1.13
C MET A 353 -4.39 52.76 2.12
N ILE A 354 -4.49 51.43 2.15
CA ILE A 354 -5.35 50.71 3.10
C ILE A 354 -4.88 50.94 4.54
N CYS A 355 -3.58 50.81 4.81
CA CYS A 355 -3.01 51.09 6.13
C CYS A 355 -3.22 52.56 6.51
N LYS A 356 -2.91 53.49 5.59
CA LYS A 356 -3.12 54.95 5.80
C LYS A 356 -4.56 55.28 6.19
N ARG A 357 -5.54 54.72 5.48
CA ARG A 357 -6.98 54.95 5.76
C ARG A 357 -7.38 54.39 7.12
N ARG A 358 -6.89 53.20 7.48
CA ARG A 358 -7.13 52.61 8.80
C ARG A 358 -6.53 53.49 9.91
N LEU A 359 -5.27 53.90 9.78
CA LEU A 359 -4.61 54.77 10.75
C LEU A 359 -5.36 56.10 10.93
N LEU A 360 -5.82 56.72 9.84
CA LEU A 360 -6.62 57.95 9.89
C LEU A 360 -7.98 57.75 10.58
N TYR A 361 -8.64 56.62 10.32
CA TYR A 361 -9.89 56.27 11.00
C TYR A 361 -9.69 56.11 12.51
N GLU A 362 -8.66 55.36 12.93
CA GLU A 362 -8.33 55.16 14.35
C GLU A 362 -7.98 56.50 15.02
N TYR A 363 -7.20 57.37 14.37
CA TYR A 363 -6.88 58.72 14.84
C TYR A 363 -8.15 59.57 15.06
N ASN A 364 -9.05 59.60 14.07
CA ASN A 364 -10.31 60.35 14.19
C ASN A 364 -11.23 59.76 15.28
N SER A 365 -11.22 58.43 15.47
CA SER A 365 -12.00 57.77 16.52
C SER A 365 -11.50 58.10 17.92
N MET A 366 -10.19 58.23 18.11
CA MET A 366 -9.61 58.66 19.40
C MET A 366 -9.95 60.11 19.71
N ASN A 367 -9.92 60.99 18.71
CA ASN A 367 -10.24 62.40 18.88
C ASN A 367 -11.74 62.67 19.15
N ASN A 368 -12.64 61.78 18.73
CA ASN A 368 -14.08 61.90 19.01
C ASN A 368 -14.50 61.31 20.36
N LYS A 369 -13.56 60.76 21.15
CA LYS A 369 -13.81 60.17 22.49
C LYS A 369 -13.23 61.00 23.64
N ILE A 370 -12.64 62.15 23.33
CA ILE A 370 -12.19 63.19 24.27
C ILE A 370 -13.19 64.33 24.15
#